data_AF-A0A101PNJ2-F1
#
_entry.id   AF-A0A101PNJ2-F1
#
_cell.length_a   1.000
_cell.length_b   1.000
_cell.length_c   1.000
_cell.angle_alpha   90.00
_cell.angle_beta   90.00
_cell.angle_gamma   90.00
#
_symmetry.space_group_name_H-M   'P 1'
#
loop_
_entity.id
_entity.type
_entity.pdbx_description
1 polymer ?
#
loop_
_entity_poly.entity_id
_entity_poly.type
_entity_poly.pdbx_seq_one_letter_code
_entity_poly.pdbx_strand_id
1 'polypeptide(L)'
;MPPVPLRPAAPLRPVLKLALEEADFAADVTVDDDSLLVSVLTIRVPWHPTTAEAAQEWMRTVDVPGEARWDGAGIVVLHLHEAAAVHRFIALLEPQICANATAAGLRRVLSELGVDSVTGASRDVIDVRLGGDELGSAVALAEQLGAPRIAQGLELGRPRGLRRLAERFRYLVTGVVGSLVDAVFEPGCTHEEESLTLYLSVDQAGRLLQRLNRNALDGAVPADVRRLVVHSREGS
;
A
#
# COMPACT_ATOMS: atom_id res chain seq x y z
N MET A 1 -10.27 -36.83 27.52
CA MET A 1 -9.26 -36.62 26.47
C MET A 1 -8.05 -35.97 27.11
N PRO A 2 -6.81 -36.42 26.82
CA PRO A 2 -5.63 -35.67 27.22
C PRO A 2 -5.55 -34.34 26.46
N PRO A 3 -5.01 -33.27 27.07
CA PRO A 3 -4.83 -31.99 26.38
C PRO A 3 -3.84 -32.15 25.22
N VAL A 4 -4.16 -31.56 24.07
CA VAL A 4 -3.26 -31.52 22.91
C VAL A 4 -2.06 -30.65 23.29
N PRO A 5 -0.80 -31.12 23.12
CA PRO A 5 0.37 -30.32 23.45
C PRO A 5 0.41 -29.07 22.57
N LEU A 6 0.69 -27.94 23.20
CA LEU A 6 0.82 -26.65 22.55
C LEU A 6 2.04 -26.68 21.61
N ARG A 7 1.90 -26.10 20.42
CA ARG A 7 2.99 -26.07 19.43
C ARG A 7 3.95 -24.91 19.74
N PRO A 8 5.28 -25.14 19.76
CA PRO A 8 6.27 -24.11 20.07
C PRO A 8 6.26 -23.00 19.00
N ALA A 9 6.54 -21.77 19.42
CA ALA A 9 6.61 -20.60 18.54
C ALA A 9 7.97 -20.48 17.83
N ALA A 10 9.06 -20.95 18.44
CA ALA A 10 10.42 -20.79 17.95
C ALA A 10 10.62 -21.14 16.45
N PRO A 11 10.04 -22.23 15.89
CA PRO A 11 10.17 -22.56 14.47
C PRO A 11 9.57 -21.53 13.51
N LEU A 12 8.66 -20.67 13.98
CA LEU A 12 8.00 -19.64 13.15
C LEU A 12 8.79 -18.33 13.05
N ARG A 13 9.95 -18.22 13.69
CA ARG A 13 10.82 -17.03 13.60
C ARG A 13 11.03 -16.49 12.18
N PRO A 14 11.43 -17.31 11.17
CA PRO A 14 11.64 -16.78 9.82
C PRO A 14 10.35 -16.26 9.19
N VAL A 15 9.21 -16.92 9.44
CA VAL A 15 7.90 -16.50 8.92
C VAL A 15 7.47 -15.17 9.54
N LEU A 16 7.64 -15.03 10.87
CA LEU A 16 7.34 -13.79 11.57
C LEU A 16 8.25 -12.64 11.11
N LYS A 17 9.56 -12.89 10.92
CA LYS A 17 10.50 -11.88 10.42
C LYS A 17 10.10 -11.37 9.03
N LEU A 18 9.74 -12.27 8.12
CA LEU A 18 9.28 -11.88 6.79
C LEU A 18 7.99 -11.04 6.87
N ALA A 19 7.00 -11.46 7.66
CA ALA A 19 5.76 -10.71 7.82
C ALA A 19 5.98 -9.30 8.38
N LEU A 20 6.90 -9.14 9.33
CA LEU A 20 7.29 -7.84 9.89
C LEU A 20 7.95 -6.94 8.83
N GLU A 21 8.84 -7.51 8.02
CA GLU A 21 9.50 -6.81 6.92
C GLU A 21 8.50 -6.37 5.84
N GLU A 22 7.64 -7.28 5.39
CA GLU A 22 6.60 -6.99 4.39
C GLU A 22 5.59 -5.94 4.90
N ALA A 23 5.34 -5.90 6.21
CA ALA A 23 4.49 -4.91 6.86
C ALA A 23 5.18 -3.56 7.13
N ASP A 24 6.48 -3.40 6.88
CA ASP A 24 7.28 -2.25 7.36
C ASP A 24 7.13 -2.02 8.88
N PHE A 25 6.94 -3.10 9.64
CA PHE A 25 6.83 -3.06 11.09
C PHE A 25 8.21 -3.26 11.70
N ALA A 26 8.88 -2.15 12.03
CA ALA A 26 10.23 -2.21 12.60
C ALA A 26 10.23 -2.89 13.98
N ALA A 27 10.72 -4.13 14.02
CA ALA A 27 10.92 -4.93 15.22
C ALA A 27 12.06 -5.95 15.02
N ASP A 28 12.69 -6.38 16.11
CA ASP A 28 13.58 -7.55 16.09
C ASP A 28 12.89 -8.76 16.73
N VAL A 29 13.27 -9.95 16.27
CA VAL A 29 12.72 -11.23 16.74
C VAL A 29 13.86 -12.14 17.22
N THR A 30 13.82 -12.44 18.52
CA THR A 30 14.72 -13.38 19.18
C THR A 30 13.95 -14.61 19.65
N VAL A 31 14.68 -15.71 19.82
CA VAL A 31 14.14 -16.98 20.35
C VAL A 31 14.46 -17.03 21.84
N ASP A 32 13.47 -17.39 22.64
CA ASP A 32 13.60 -17.63 24.07
C ASP A 32 13.04 -19.04 24.36
N ASP A 33 13.94 -20.02 24.47
CA ASP A 33 13.59 -21.45 24.46
C ASP A 33 12.65 -21.84 23.29
N ASP A 34 11.41 -22.22 23.60
CA ASP A 34 10.39 -22.61 22.63
C ASP A 34 9.50 -21.43 22.16
N SER A 35 9.77 -20.22 22.68
CA SER A 35 8.96 -19.02 22.46
C SER A 35 9.67 -17.96 21.62
N LEU A 36 8.93 -16.93 21.18
CA LEU A 36 9.48 -15.78 20.46
C LEU A 36 9.29 -14.49 21.25
N LEU A 37 10.34 -13.66 21.26
CA LEU A 37 10.30 -12.30 21.79
C LEU A 37 10.38 -11.32 20.61
N VAL A 38 9.45 -10.38 20.54
CA VAL A 38 9.36 -9.35 19.51
C VAL A 38 9.64 -7.99 20.14
N SER A 39 10.85 -7.46 19.93
CA SER A 39 11.25 -6.14 20.41
C SER A 39 10.77 -5.06 19.44
N VAL A 40 9.85 -4.21 19.86
CA VAL A 40 9.17 -3.23 18.99
C VAL A 40 9.99 -1.94 18.89
N LEU A 41 10.51 -1.64 17.69
CA LEU A 41 11.43 -0.52 17.45
C LEU A 41 10.75 0.67 16.76
N THR A 42 9.48 0.53 16.38
CA THR A 42 8.67 1.57 15.75
C THR A 42 7.77 2.29 16.76
N ILE A 43 7.49 3.56 16.50
CA ILE A 43 6.43 4.31 17.18
C ILE A 43 5.05 4.14 16.52
N ARG A 44 5.01 3.58 15.31
CA ARG A 44 3.79 3.33 14.53
C ARG A 44 3.12 2.03 14.97
N VAL A 45 2.77 1.96 16.25
CA VAL A 45 2.15 0.79 16.88
C VAL A 45 0.63 0.94 16.99
N PRO A 46 -0.14 -0.15 17.03
CA PRO A 46 -1.60 -0.11 17.12
C PRO A 46 -2.13 0.16 18.55
N TRP A 47 -1.25 0.41 19.53
CA TRP A 47 -1.63 0.76 20.90
C TRP A 47 -1.14 2.16 21.27
N HIS A 48 -1.87 2.82 22.17
CA HIS A 48 -1.50 4.13 22.71
C HIS A 48 -1.89 4.20 24.19
N PRO A 49 -1.03 4.75 25.08
CA PRO A 49 0.34 5.26 24.83
C PRO A 49 1.32 4.13 24.44
N THR A 50 2.52 4.47 23.96
CA THR A 50 3.57 3.50 23.59
C THR A 50 4.20 2.89 24.85
N THR A 51 3.44 2.10 25.61
CA THR A 51 3.89 1.42 26.83
C THR A 51 3.62 -0.09 26.80
N ALA A 52 4.31 -0.84 27.65
CA ALA A 52 4.11 -2.28 27.78
C ALA A 52 2.70 -2.64 28.26
N GLU A 53 2.12 -1.85 29.15
CA GLU A 53 0.76 -2.07 29.68
C GLU A 53 -0.30 -1.84 28.60
N ALA A 54 -0.14 -0.79 27.79
CA ALA A 54 -1.01 -0.52 26.66
C ALA A 54 -0.88 -1.61 25.58
N ALA A 55 0.35 -2.11 25.34
CA ALA A 55 0.59 -3.23 24.45
C ALA A 55 -0.07 -4.52 24.97
N GLN A 56 0.04 -4.81 26.27
CA GLN A 56 -0.58 -5.96 26.91
C GLN A 56 -2.11 -5.92 26.76
N GLU A 57 -2.71 -4.75 26.98
CA GLU A 57 -4.16 -4.58 26.87
C GLU A 57 -4.64 -4.65 25.42
N TRP A 58 -3.86 -4.10 24.50
CA TRP A 58 -4.09 -4.26 23.08
C TRP A 58 -4.06 -5.73 22.68
N MET A 59 -3.02 -6.50 23.06
CA MET A 59 -2.91 -7.94 22.78
C MET A 59 -4.13 -8.71 23.26
N ARG A 60 -4.66 -8.39 24.46
CA ARG A 60 -5.90 -8.99 24.97
C ARG A 60 -7.11 -8.62 24.11
N THR A 61 -7.24 -7.35 23.72
CA THR A 61 -8.35 -6.84 22.92
C THR A 61 -8.42 -7.52 21.54
N VAL A 62 -7.26 -7.78 20.93
CA VAL A 62 -7.16 -8.45 19.62
C VAL A 62 -6.96 -9.97 19.72
N ASP A 63 -7.12 -10.53 20.91
CA ASP A 63 -7.01 -11.97 21.21
C ASP A 63 -5.69 -12.58 20.69
N VAL A 64 -4.56 -11.91 20.93
CA VAL A 64 -3.21 -12.47 20.74
C VAL A 64 -2.71 -12.97 22.10
N PRO A 65 -2.62 -14.30 22.31
CA PRO A 65 -2.08 -14.85 23.55
C PRO A 65 -0.62 -14.46 23.74
N GLY A 66 -0.27 -14.00 24.93
CA GLY A 66 1.11 -13.61 25.25
C GLY A 66 1.20 -12.51 26.29
N GLU A 67 2.42 -12.06 26.49
CA GLU A 67 2.75 -11.03 27.47
C GLU A 67 3.45 -9.85 26.80
N ALA A 68 3.23 -8.64 27.29
CA ALA A 68 4.02 -7.48 26.90
C ALA A 68 4.74 -6.91 28.12
N ARG A 69 6.04 -6.65 27.96
CA ARG A 69 6.89 -6.12 29.04
C ARG A 69 7.90 -5.12 28.49
N TRP A 70 8.43 -4.30 29.38
CA TRP A 70 9.63 -3.53 29.07
C TRP A 70 10.87 -4.42 29.16
N ASP A 71 11.83 -4.19 28.26
CA ASP A 71 13.19 -4.66 28.46
C ASP A 71 14.03 -3.65 29.27
N GLY A 72 15.29 -4.01 29.54
CA GLY A 72 16.22 -3.14 30.28
C GLY A 72 16.61 -1.86 29.54
N ALA A 73 16.30 -1.73 28.25
CA ALA A 73 16.54 -0.55 27.43
C ALA A 73 15.29 0.35 27.31
N GLY A 74 14.17 -0.03 27.94
CA GLY A 74 12.91 0.70 27.80
C GLY A 74 12.27 0.49 26.43
N ILE A 75 12.41 -0.69 25.84
CA ILE A 75 11.73 -1.13 24.61
C ILE A 75 10.59 -2.08 24.98
N VAL A 76 9.43 -1.92 24.34
CA VAL A 76 8.32 -2.87 24.51
C VAL A 76 8.66 -4.18 23.81
N VAL A 77 8.61 -5.28 24.56
CA VAL A 77 8.84 -6.63 24.07
C VAL A 77 7.55 -7.43 24.19
N LEU A 78 7.08 -7.97 23.07
CA LEU A 78 5.94 -8.89 23.03
C LEU A 78 6.46 -10.33 23.10
N HIS A 79 5.97 -11.10 24.07
CA HIS A 79 6.30 -12.50 24.28
C HIS A 79 5.19 -13.37 23.69
N LEU A 80 5.52 -14.06 22.60
CA LEU A 80 4.63 -14.97 21.89
C LEU A 80 5.04 -16.41 22.24
N HIS A 81 4.36 -17.00 23.22
CA HIS A 81 4.73 -18.32 23.77
C HIS A 81 4.48 -19.47 22.79
N GLU A 82 3.45 -19.36 21.96
CA GLU A 82 2.94 -20.47 21.16
C GLU A 82 2.77 -20.11 19.68
N ALA A 83 2.80 -21.12 18.82
CA ALA A 83 2.59 -20.93 17.39
C ALA A 83 1.27 -20.20 17.05
N ALA A 84 0.20 -20.46 17.81
CA ALA A 84 -1.08 -19.79 17.62
C ALA A 84 -0.99 -18.28 17.85
N ALA A 85 -0.21 -17.82 18.82
CA ALA A 85 0.02 -16.41 19.08
C ALA A 85 0.76 -15.74 17.91
N VAL A 86 1.78 -16.41 17.37
CA VAL A 86 2.53 -15.92 16.21
C VAL A 86 1.63 -15.80 14.99
N HIS A 87 0.83 -16.82 14.68
CA HIS A 87 -0.08 -16.76 13.54
C HIS A 87 -1.14 -15.67 13.68
N ARG A 88 -1.71 -15.48 14.88
CA ARG A 88 -2.66 -14.41 15.14
C ARG A 88 -2.01 -13.04 15.00
N PHE A 89 -0.79 -12.87 15.51
CA PHE A 89 -0.05 -11.63 15.36
C PHE A 89 0.27 -11.33 13.88
N ILE A 90 0.68 -12.32 13.09
CA ILE A 90 0.87 -12.18 11.64
C ILE A 90 -0.43 -11.78 10.94
N ALA A 91 -1.56 -12.40 11.29
CA ALA A 91 -2.87 -12.05 10.72
C ALA A 91 -3.25 -10.58 10.97
N LEU A 92 -2.77 -9.97 12.06
CA LEU A 92 -2.96 -8.54 12.32
C LEU A 92 -2.07 -7.64 11.44
N LEU A 93 -0.96 -8.17 10.92
CA LEU A 93 -0.08 -7.47 9.98
C LEU A 93 -0.56 -7.58 8.53
N GLU A 94 -1.35 -8.61 8.18
CA GLU A 94 -1.83 -8.86 6.81
C GLU A 94 -2.42 -7.62 6.10
N PRO A 95 -3.26 -6.78 6.73
CA PRO A 95 -3.76 -5.57 6.06
C PRO A 95 -2.64 -4.61 5.62
N GLN A 96 -1.62 -4.41 6.45
CA GLN A 96 -0.48 -3.57 6.14
C GLN A 96 0.42 -4.20 5.07
N ILE A 97 0.63 -5.52 5.14
CA ILE A 97 1.35 -6.29 4.11
C ILE A 97 0.67 -6.10 2.74
N CYS A 98 -0.65 -6.27 2.68
CA CYS A 98 -1.44 -6.08 1.47
C CYS A 98 -1.36 -4.64 0.94
N ALA A 99 -1.43 -3.64 1.82
CA ALA A 99 -1.30 -2.24 1.44
C ALA A 99 0.08 -1.93 0.84
N ASN A 100 1.16 -2.37 1.51
CA ASN A 100 2.53 -2.18 1.05
C ASN A 100 2.79 -2.89 -0.29
N ALA A 101 2.32 -4.12 -0.44
CA ALA A 101 2.46 -4.87 -1.69
C ALA A 101 1.71 -4.18 -2.85
N THR A 102 0.49 -3.67 -2.58
CA THR A 102 -0.29 -2.94 -3.58
C THR A 102 0.37 -1.62 -3.98
N ALA A 103 0.86 -0.86 -3.00
CA ALA A 103 1.61 0.38 -3.24
C ALA A 103 2.90 0.14 -4.04
N ALA A 104 3.66 -0.91 -3.71
CA ALA A 104 4.84 -1.31 -4.48
C ALA A 104 4.48 -1.70 -5.92
N GLY A 105 3.37 -2.41 -6.11
CA GLY A 105 2.83 -2.76 -7.42
C GLY A 105 2.45 -1.52 -8.25
N LEU A 106 1.78 -0.54 -7.62
CA LEU A 106 1.43 0.73 -8.26
C LEU A 106 2.68 1.51 -8.66
N ARG A 107 3.65 1.69 -7.75
CA ARG A 107 4.90 2.37 -8.04
C ARG A 107 5.63 1.74 -9.22
N ARG A 108 5.70 0.40 -9.26
CA ARG A 108 6.33 -0.34 -10.37
C ARG A 108 5.62 -0.08 -11.70
N VAL A 109 4.30 -0.27 -11.77
CA VAL A 109 3.57 -0.12 -13.04
C VAL A 109 3.55 1.34 -13.51
N LEU A 110 3.47 2.31 -12.60
CA LEU A 110 3.54 3.73 -12.95
C LEU A 110 4.92 4.08 -13.54
N SER A 111 5.99 3.58 -12.93
CA SER A 111 7.36 3.74 -13.45
C SER A 111 7.53 3.10 -14.84
N GLU A 112 6.98 1.89 -15.06
CA GLU A 112 6.99 1.22 -16.37
C GLU A 112 6.23 2.01 -17.44
N LEU A 113 5.21 2.76 -17.05
CA LEU A 113 4.43 3.65 -17.92
C LEU A 113 5.04 5.05 -18.08
N GLY A 114 6.22 5.30 -17.49
CA GLY A 114 6.89 6.60 -17.53
C GLY A 114 6.19 7.70 -16.72
N VAL A 115 5.34 7.32 -15.76
CA VAL A 115 4.66 8.24 -14.84
C VAL A 115 5.51 8.38 -13.58
N ASP A 116 6.10 9.55 -13.39
CA ASP A 116 6.85 9.84 -12.16
C ASP A 116 5.87 10.03 -10.99
N SER A 117 6.09 9.26 -9.93
CA SER A 117 5.19 9.20 -8.78
C SER A 117 5.90 8.77 -7.52
N VAL A 118 5.41 9.30 -6.39
CA VAL A 118 5.74 8.82 -5.05
C VAL A 118 4.52 8.08 -4.53
N THR A 119 4.71 6.88 -3.97
CA THR A 119 3.61 6.08 -3.43
C THR A 119 3.91 5.72 -1.98
N GLY A 120 3.04 6.17 -1.08
CA GLY A 120 3.03 5.80 0.33
C GLY A 120 1.94 4.78 0.63
N ALA A 121 2.12 4.04 1.73
CA ALA A 121 1.11 3.11 2.23
C ALA A 121 0.99 3.22 3.74
N SER A 122 -0.25 3.33 4.19
CA SER A 122 -0.68 3.08 5.55
C SER A 122 -1.63 1.88 5.54
N ARG A 123 -2.11 1.46 6.72
CA ARG A 123 -2.98 0.30 6.86
C ARG A 123 -4.22 0.38 5.97
N ASP A 124 -4.83 1.55 5.88
CA ASP A 124 -6.14 1.74 5.26
C ASP A 124 -6.09 2.60 3.99
N VAL A 125 -5.02 3.37 3.81
CA VAL A 125 -4.87 4.34 2.72
C VAL A 125 -3.54 4.16 2.02
N ILE A 126 -3.59 4.14 0.69
CA ILE A 126 -2.44 4.25 -0.21
C ILE A 126 -2.54 5.62 -0.88
N ASP A 127 -1.51 6.44 -0.68
CA ASP A 127 -1.37 7.71 -1.35
C ASP A 127 -0.50 7.55 -2.61
N VAL A 128 -0.96 8.11 -3.73
CA VAL A 128 -0.19 8.20 -4.97
C VAL A 128 -0.04 9.66 -5.31
N ARG A 129 1.16 10.20 -5.09
CA ARG A 129 1.51 11.58 -5.39
C ARG A 129 2.14 11.69 -6.77
N LEU A 130 1.54 12.51 -7.62
CA LEU A 130 1.95 12.78 -8.98
C LEU A 130 2.53 14.20 -9.04
N GLY A 131 3.83 14.30 -9.27
CA GLY A 131 4.55 15.58 -9.36
C GLY A 131 4.96 15.95 -10.78
N GLY A 132 6.00 16.78 -10.88
CA GLY A 132 6.61 17.24 -12.12
C GLY A 132 6.06 18.57 -12.62
N ASP A 133 6.82 19.19 -13.54
CA ASP A 133 6.46 20.46 -14.17
C ASP A 133 5.02 20.45 -14.69
N GLU A 134 4.22 21.41 -14.25
CA GLU A 134 2.80 21.57 -14.58
C GLU A 134 1.95 20.29 -14.40
N LEU A 135 2.34 19.40 -13.47
CA LEU A 135 1.70 18.09 -13.25
C LEU A 135 1.69 17.18 -14.49
N GLY A 136 2.79 17.19 -15.27
CA GLY A 136 2.97 16.33 -16.44
C GLY A 136 2.70 14.84 -16.15
N SER A 137 3.11 14.33 -14.98
CA SER A 137 2.84 12.94 -14.57
C SER A 137 1.35 12.65 -14.40
N ALA A 138 0.57 13.61 -13.92
CA ALA A 138 -0.87 13.47 -13.87
C ALA A 138 -1.46 13.40 -15.28
N VAL A 139 -1.01 14.25 -16.21
CA VAL A 139 -1.49 14.17 -17.61
C VAL A 139 -1.13 12.82 -18.25
N ALA A 140 0.11 12.35 -18.06
CA ALA A 140 0.56 11.04 -18.56
C ALA A 140 -0.27 9.89 -17.99
N LEU A 141 -0.56 9.89 -16.67
CA LEU A 141 -1.44 8.89 -16.08
C LEU A 141 -2.86 8.94 -16.68
N ALA A 142 -3.41 10.13 -16.91
CA ALA A 142 -4.75 10.26 -17.49
C ALA A 142 -4.81 9.69 -18.91
N GLU A 143 -3.77 9.87 -19.71
CA GLU A 143 -3.63 9.23 -21.03
C GLU A 143 -3.68 7.71 -20.92
N GLN A 144 -2.93 7.12 -19.98
CA GLN A 144 -2.96 5.68 -19.72
C GLN A 144 -4.35 5.19 -19.28
N LEU A 145 -5.16 6.05 -18.66
CA LEU A 145 -6.54 5.75 -18.27
C LEU A 145 -7.57 6.06 -19.37
N GLY A 146 -7.14 6.51 -20.56
CA GLY A 146 -8.00 6.79 -21.71
C GLY A 146 -8.57 8.21 -21.76
N ALA A 147 -7.99 9.16 -21.01
CA ALA A 147 -8.41 10.55 -20.94
C ALA A 147 -7.31 11.54 -21.41
N PRO A 148 -6.84 11.46 -22.68
CA PRO A 148 -5.72 12.25 -23.18
C PRO A 148 -5.96 13.76 -23.25
N ARG A 149 -7.19 14.22 -23.00
CA ARG A 149 -7.58 15.63 -23.02
C ARG A 149 -7.92 16.16 -21.62
N ILE A 150 -7.48 15.48 -20.56
CA ILE A 150 -7.86 15.84 -19.19
C ILE A 150 -7.47 17.27 -18.81
N ALA A 151 -6.36 17.77 -19.36
CA ALA A 151 -5.87 19.13 -19.14
C ALA A 151 -6.46 20.17 -20.10
N GLN A 152 -7.24 19.76 -21.12
CA GLN A 152 -7.70 20.66 -22.16
C GLN A 152 -8.53 21.82 -21.58
N GLY A 153 -8.13 23.04 -21.93
CA GLY A 153 -8.78 24.28 -21.48
C GLY A 153 -8.50 24.64 -20.02
N LEU A 154 -7.49 24.04 -19.38
CA LEU A 154 -7.01 24.43 -18.06
C LEU A 154 -5.73 25.26 -18.17
N GLU A 155 -5.62 26.30 -17.36
CA GLU A 155 -4.38 27.07 -17.17
C GLU A 155 -3.57 26.42 -16.05
N LEU A 156 -2.70 25.45 -16.38
CA LEU A 156 -1.96 24.66 -15.38
C LEU A 156 -0.89 25.47 -14.64
N GLY A 157 -0.39 26.57 -15.20
CA GLY A 157 0.43 27.54 -14.48
C GLY A 157 -0.32 28.37 -13.42
N ARG A 158 -1.60 28.08 -13.14
CA ARG A 158 -2.40 28.77 -12.11
C ARG A 158 -3.06 27.79 -11.14
N PRO A 159 -3.13 28.12 -9.83
CA PRO A 159 -3.78 27.26 -8.82
C PRO A 159 -5.21 26.86 -9.15
N ARG A 160 -5.97 27.72 -9.83
CA ARG A 160 -7.34 27.41 -10.26
C ARG A 160 -7.41 26.32 -11.32
N GLY A 161 -6.45 26.30 -12.26
CA GLY A 161 -6.35 25.24 -13.27
C GLY A 161 -5.96 23.91 -12.62
N LEU A 162 -5.00 23.93 -11.71
CA LEU A 162 -4.53 22.75 -10.97
C LEU A 162 -5.63 22.14 -10.09
N ARG A 163 -6.41 22.95 -9.36
CA ARG A 163 -7.59 22.46 -8.61
C ARG A 163 -8.64 21.83 -9.51
N ARG A 164 -8.87 22.41 -10.70
CA ARG A 164 -9.79 21.81 -11.69
C ARG A 164 -9.24 20.51 -12.28
N LEU A 165 -7.92 20.40 -12.44
CA LEU A 165 -7.28 19.16 -12.86
C LEU A 165 -7.49 18.08 -11.80
N ALA A 166 -7.24 18.38 -10.52
CA ALA A 166 -7.51 17.47 -9.41
C ALA A 166 -8.98 17.02 -9.36
N GLU A 167 -9.93 17.94 -9.57
CA GLU A 167 -11.35 17.58 -9.65
C GLU A 167 -11.66 16.65 -10.85
N ARG A 168 -11.09 16.90 -12.03
CA ARG A 168 -11.24 16.00 -13.18
C ARG A 168 -10.63 14.62 -12.91
N PHE A 169 -9.48 14.60 -12.22
CA PHE A 169 -8.81 13.38 -11.81
C PHE A 169 -9.65 12.56 -10.84
N ARG A 170 -10.26 13.21 -9.85
CA ARG A 170 -11.23 12.57 -8.96
C ARG A 170 -12.28 11.80 -9.74
N TYR A 171 -12.93 12.43 -10.73
CA TYR A 171 -13.97 11.76 -11.52
C TYR A 171 -13.41 10.65 -12.40
N LEU A 172 -12.26 10.86 -13.04
CA LEU A 172 -11.59 9.85 -13.86
C LEU A 172 -11.28 8.60 -13.05
N VAL A 173 -10.57 8.76 -11.93
CA VAL A 173 -10.15 7.63 -11.10
C VAL A 173 -11.36 6.98 -10.43
N THR A 174 -12.36 7.75 -10.00
CA THR A 174 -13.65 7.23 -9.52
C THR A 174 -14.31 6.32 -10.55
N GLY A 175 -14.32 6.71 -11.83
CA GLY A 175 -14.83 5.89 -12.92
C GLY A 175 -14.02 4.62 -13.16
N VAL A 176 -12.70 4.66 -12.94
CA VAL A 176 -11.79 3.51 -13.09
C VAL A 176 -11.97 2.49 -11.97
N VAL A 177 -12.01 2.94 -10.71
CA VAL A 177 -12.07 2.04 -9.55
C VAL A 177 -13.51 1.68 -9.15
N GLY A 178 -14.50 2.42 -9.65
CA GLY A 178 -15.93 2.17 -9.41
C GLY A 178 -16.45 2.65 -8.04
N SER A 179 -15.69 3.50 -7.35
CA SER A 179 -16.07 4.13 -6.08
C SER A 179 -15.38 5.49 -5.94
N LEU A 180 -15.93 6.37 -5.10
CA LEU A 180 -15.42 7.74 -4.94
C LEU A 180 -13.97 7.74 -4.42
N VAL A 181 -13.09 8.43 -5.14
CA VAL A 181 -11.68 8.64 -4.77
C VAL A 181 -11.46 10.09 -4.38
N ASP A 182 -10.60 10.34 -3.40
CA ASP A 182 -10.14 11.69 -3.11
C ASP A 182 -8.90 12.01 -3.93
N ALA A 183 -8.97 13.12 -4.67
CA ALA A 183 -7.84 13.66 -5.42
C ALA A 183 -7.65 15.12 -5.00
N VAL A 184 -6.48 15.42 -4.45
CA VAL A 184 -6.17 16.71 -3.85
C VAL A 184 -4.99 17.33 -4.58
N PHE A 185 -5.12 18.62 -4.89
CA PHE A 185 -3.98 19.42 -5.31
C PHE A 185 -3.25 19.92 -4.06
N GLU A 186 -1.97 19.60 -3.95
CA GLU A 186 -1.09 20.03 -2.89
C GLU A 186 -0.14 21.09 -3.46
N PRO A 187 -0.22 22.35 -2.98
CA PRO A 187 0.70 23.39 -3.42
C PRO A 187 2.13 23.05 -2.97
N GLY A 188 3.09 23.34 -3.84
CA GLY A 188 4.51 23.16 -3.52
C GLY A 188 4.95 24.08 -2.38
N CYS A 189 6.05 23.69 -1.73
CA CYS A 189 6.75 24.50 -0.74
C CYS A 189 8.22 24.65 -1.15
N THR A 190 9.03 25.34 -0.34
CA THR A 190 10.46 25.55 -0.64
C THR A 190 11.25 24.25 -0.87
N HIS A 191 10.75 23.12 -0.38
CA HIS A 191 11.43 21.83 -0.43
C HIS A 191 10.71 20.79 -1.31
N GLU A 192 9.53 21.12 -1.83
CA GLU A 192 8.70 20.18 -2.55
C GLU A 192 7.92 20.86 -3.68
N GLU A 193 7.90 20.23 -4.85
CA GLU A 193 7.11 20.71 -5.99
C GLU A 193 5.60 20.56 -5.75
N GLU A 194 4.83 21.30 -6.54
CA GLU A 194 3.39 21.12 -6.64
C GLU A 194 3.04 19.68 -7.02
N SER A 195 1.96 19.15 -6.46
CA SER A 195 1.57 17.76 -6.73
C SER A 195 0.07 17.54 -6.71
N LEU A 196 -0.35 16.45 -7.35
CA LEU A 196 -1.68 15.90 -7.26
C LEU A 196 -1.58 14.57 -6.51
N THR A 197 -2.21 14.50 -5.34
CA THR A 197 -2.21 13.30 -4.51
C THR A 197 -3.57 12.61 -4.61
N LEU A 198 -3.53 11.33 -4.98
CA LEU A 198 -4.68 10.43 -4.92
C LEU A 198 -4.65 9.68 -3.60
N TYR A 199 -5.72 9.79 -2.83
CA TYR A 199 -5.91 9.01 -1.60
C TYR A 199 -6.86 7.86 -1.91
N LEU A 200 -6.35 6.64 -1.84
CA LEU A 200 -7.04 5.43 -2.26
C LEU A 200 -7.15 4.48 -1.07
N SER A 201 -8.31 3.83 -0.90
CA SER A 201 -8.34 2.61 -0.09
C SER A 201 -7.51 1.50 -0.76
N VAL A 202 -7.10 0.49 0.01
CA VAL A 202 -6.35 -0.66 -0.53
C VAL A 202 -7.10 -1.32 -1.71
N ASP A 203 -8.43 -1.47 -1.59
CA ASP A 203 -9.26 -2.03 -2.67
C ASP A 203 -9.28 -1.15 -3.93
N GLN A 204 -9.37 0.18 -3.75
CA GLN A 204 -9.35 1.13 -4.87
C GLN A 204 -8.00 1.11 -5.60
N ALA A 205 -6.92 1.12 -4.83
CA ALA A 205 -5.56 0.99 -5.34
C ALA A 205 -5.34 -0.34 -6.06
N GLY A 206 -5.88 -1.45 -5.53
CA GLY A 206 -5.84 -2.76 -6.18
C GLY A 206 -6.56 -2.77 -7.53
N ARG A 207 -7.73 -2.15 -7.63
CA ARG A 207 -8.46 -2.00 -8.91
C ARG A 207 -7.72 -1.12 -9.91
N LEU A 208 -7.14 -0.01 -9.44
CA LEU A 208 -6.32 0.87 -10.27
C LEU A 208 -5.09 0.12 -10.82
N LEU A 209 -4.39 -0.63 -9.97
CA LEU A 209 -3.26 -1.47 -10.35
C LEU A 209 -3.65 -2.51 -11.41
N GLN A 210 -4.76 -3.21 -11.24
CA GLN A 210 -5.28 -4.15 -12.24
C GLN A 210 -5.57 -3.47 -13.58
N ARG A 211 -6.15 -2.27 -13.56
CA ARG A 211 -6.44 -1.50 -14.78
C ARG A 211 -5.15 -1.10 -15.50
N LEU A 212 -4.16 -0.59 -14.77
CA LEU A 212 -2.88 -0.14 -15.33
C LEU A 212 -2.08 -1.31 -15.91
N ASN A 213 -2.01 -2.44 -15.21
CA ASN A 213 -1.35 -3.64 -15.74
C ASN A 213 -1.98 -4.13 -17.06
N ARG A 214 -3.32 -4.07 -17.18
CA ARG A 214 -3.99 -4.42 -18.44
C ARG A 214 -3.56 -3.50 -19.57
N ASN A 215 -3.47 -2.19 -19.32
CA ASN A 215 -3.08 -1.21 -20.32
C ASN A 215 -1.60 -1.34 -20.72
N ALA A 216 -0.71 -1.66 -19.77
CA ALA A 216 0.69 -1.95 -20.04
C ALA A 216 0.86 -3.18 -20.94
N LEU A 217 0.11 -4.27 -20.66
CA LEU A 217 0.10 -5.47 -21.51
C LEU A 217 -0.47 -5.18 -22.91
N ASP A 218 -1.53 -4.38 -22.99
CA ASP A 218 -2.16 -3.96 -24.24
C ASP A 218 -1.24 -3.06 -25.07
N GLY A 219 -0.47 -2.17 -24.45
CA GLY A 219 0.52 -1.31 -25.11
C GLY A 219 1.76 -2.06 -25.60
N ALA A 220 2.07 -3.22 -25.01
CA ALA A 220 3.17 -4.08 -25.40
C ALA A 220 2.88 -4.98 -26.62
N VAL A 221 1.62 -5.07 -27.07
CA VAL A 221 1.28 -5.77 -28.32
C VAL A 221 1.63 -4.85 -29.50
N PRO A 222 2.55 -5.24 -30.41
CA PRO A 222 2.86 -4.44 -31.59
C PRO A 222 1.58 -4.11 -32.36
N ALA A 223 1.42 -2.86 -32.77
CA ALA A 223 0.25 -2.37 -33.49
C ALA A 223 -0.10 -3.20 -34.74
N ASP A 224 0.88 -3.92 -35.30
CA ASP A 224 0.74 -4.80 -36.46
C ASP A 224 -0.09 -6.07 -36.17
N VAL A 225 -0.15 -6.57 -34.94
CA VAL A 225 -0.93 -7.78 -34.62
C VAL A 225 -2.42 -7.46 -34.42
N ARG A 226 -2.74 -6.23 -33.99
CA ARG A 226 -4.13 -5.79 -33.77
C ARG A 226 -4.93 -5.66 -35.07
N ARG A 227 -4.27 -5.46 -36.22
CA ARG A 227 -4.95 -5.41 -37.54
C ARG A 227 -5.17 -6.79 -38.16
N LEU A 228 -4.42 -7.82 -37.77
CA LEU A 228 -4.51 -9.15 -38.40
C LEU A 228 -5.72 -9.97 -37.94
N VAL A 229 -6.28 -9.69 -36.75
CA VAL A 229 -7.44 -10.46 -36.23
C VAL A 229 -8.78 -9.99 -36.82
N VAL A 230 -8.86 -8.76 -37.34
CA VAL A 230 -10.11 -8.20 -37.89
C VAL A 230 -10.32 -8.53 -39.37
N HIS A 231 -9.31 -9.07 -40.08
CA HIS A 231 -9.41 -9.42 -41.51
C HIS A 231 -9.45 -10.92 -41.84
N SER A 232 -9.47 -11.81 -40.84
CA SER A 232 -9.54 -13.26 -41.10
C SER A 232 -10.95 -13.86 -40.99
N ARG A 233 -12.01 -13.03 -41.15
CA ARG A 233 -13.40 -13.48 -41.04
C ARG A 233 -14.30 -13.03 -42.21
N GLU A 234 -13.76 -13.01 -43.41
CA GLU A 234 -14.56 -13.10 -44.64
C GLU A 234 -13.86 -14.02 -45.64
N GLY A 235 -14.49 -15.14 -45.99
CA GLY A 235 -14.10 -15.97 -47.13
C GLY A 235 -13.64 -17.39 -46.82
N SER A 236 -14.59 -18.29 -46.55
CA SER A 236 -14.79 -19.57 -47.26
C SER A 236 -16.06 -20.25 -46.77
#